data_AF-A0AAN7Z6R4-F1
#
_entry.id   AF-A0AAN7Z6R4-F1
#
_cell.length_a   1.000
_cell.length_b   1.000
_cell.length_c   1.000
_cell.angle_alpha   90.00
_cell.angle_beta   90.00
_cell.angle_gamma   90.00
#
_symmetry.space_group_name_H-M   'P 1'
#
loop_
_entity.id
_entity.type
_entity.pdbx_description
1 polymer ?
#
loop_
_entity_poly.entity_id
_entity_poly.type
_entity_poly.pdbx_seq_one_letter_code
_entity_poly.pdbx_strand_id
1 'polypeptide(L)'
;MATGSEPRYMITDAQREVLSSSTLAWSHSNEASNDFRSDSYTKPTLPMLEAIITTSLGDGDTEEDAATQSLEAYVADLVGHEAALLVASGTMGNQVAHQSALRMPPYSILADARAHFYNFECGGAAYLSGAQIKQVVPANGHHLTLGT
;
A
#
# COMPACT_ATOMS: atom_id res chain seq x y z
N MET A 1 -28.87 -0.66 -22.42
CA MET A 1 -27.98 -1.16 -23.48
C MET A 1 -26.97 -0.08 -23.80
N ALA A 2 -25.85 -0.07 -23.08
CA ALA A 2 -24.66 0.68 -23.43
C ALA A 2 -23.52 -0.33 -23.50
N THR A 3 -23.12 -0.71 -24.71
CA THR A 3 -21.94 -1.54 -24.96
C THR A 3 -20.72 -0.64 -24.82
N GLY A 4 -20.32 -0.35 -23.58
CA GLY A 4 -19.05 0.32 -23.30
C GLY A 4 -17.94 -0.69 -23.49
N SER A 5 -17.28 -0.67 -24.66
CA SER A 5 -16.01 -1.36 -24.81
C SER A 5 -15.01 -0.68 -23.88
N GLU A 6 -14.58 -1.39 -22.83
CA GLU A 6 -13.39 -1.06 -22.04
C GLU A 6 -12.28 -0.54 -22.96
N PRO A 7 -11.72 0.67 -22.73
CA PRO A 7 -10.55 1.10 -23.47
C PRO A 7 -9.41 0.16 -23.11
N ARG A 8 -9.18 -0.84 -23.97
CA ARG A 8 -7.96 -1.65 -23.91
C ARG A 8 -6.81 -0.72 -24.23
N TYR A 9 -6.11 -0.26 -23.19
CA TYR A 9 -4.79 0.33 -23.29
C TYR A 9 -3.86 -0.72 -23.92
N MET A 10 -3.82 -0.73 -25.25
CA MET A 10 -2.99 -1.66 -25.99
C MET A 10 -1.56 -1.16 -25.98
N ILE A 11 -0.67 -2.02 -25.52
CA ILE A 11 0.77 -1.82 -25.62
C ILE A 11 1.12 -1.67 -27.09
N THR A 12 1.78 -0.57 -27.44
CA THR A 12 2.36 -0.38 -28.78
C THR A 12 3.47 -1.41 -29.01
N ASP A 13 3.71 -1.79 -30.26
CA ASP A 13 4.81 -2.72 -30.57
C ASP A 13 6.17 -2.20 -30.07
N ALA A 14 6.36 -0.87 -30.02
CA ALA A 14 7.52 -0.22 -29.43
C ALA A 14 7.65 -0.48 -27.92
N GLN A 15 6.56 -0.43 -27.16
CA GLN A 15 6.56 -0.72 -25.73
C GLN A 15 6.79 -2.22 -25.46
N ARG A 16 6.26 -3.12 -26.30
CA ARG A 16 6.58 -4.56 -26.22
C ARG A 16 8.05 -4.82 -26.52
N GLU A 17 8.61 -4.15 -27.52
CA GLU A 17 10.03 -4.26 -27.87
C GLU A 17 10.89 -3.86 -26.66
N VAL A 18 10.58 -2.73 -26.00
CA VAL A 18 11.28 -2.29 -24.79
C VAL A 18 11.20 -3.32 -23.66
N LEU A 19 10.01 -3.84 -23.35
CA LEU A 19 9.81 -4.85 -22.30
C LEU A 19 10.46 -6.20 -22.62
N SER A 20 10.55 -6.55 -23.91
CA SER A 20 11.21 -7.78 -24.39
C SER A 20 12.73 -7.62 -24.52
N SER A 21 13.24 -6.38 -24.54
CA SER A 21 14.66 -6.10 -24.73
C SER A 21 15.45 -6.37 -23.45
N SER A 22 16.66 -6.91 -23.62
CA SER A 22 17.65 -7.10 -22.54
C SER A 22 18.24 -5.79 -21.99
N THR A 23 17.55 -4.66 -22.17
CA THR A 23 18.04 -3.30 -21.89
C THR A 23 17.61 -2.79 -20.51
N LEU A 24 16.69 -3.49 -19.84
CA LEU A 24 16.27 -3.14 -18.48
C LEU A 24 17.41 -3.45 -17.50
N ALA A 25 18.05 -2.40 -16.97
CA ALA A 25 19.29 -2.51 -16.19
C ALA A 25 19.23 -3.52 -15.01
N TRP A 26 18.05 -3.76 -14.43
CA TRP A 26 17.85 -4.67 -13.30
C TRP A 26 17.16 -6.00 -13.67
N SER A 27 16.76 -6.23 -14.94
CA SER A 27 16.08 -7.48 -15.32
C SER A 27 16.96 -8.74 -15.17
N HIS A 28 18.27 -8.54 -15.05
CA HIS A 28 19.27 -9.59 -14.85
C HIS A 28 20.07 -9.41 -13.55
N SER A 29 19.71 -8.46 -12.68
CA SER A 29 20.46 -8.23 -11.45
C SER A 29 19.95 -9.13 -10.32
N ASN A 30 20.86 -9.94 -9.75
CA ASN A 30 20.60 -10.68 -8.52
C ASN A 30 20.72 -9.79 -7.27
N GLU A 31 20.73 -8.46 -7.44
CA GLU A 31 20.91 -7.50 -6.35
C GLU A 31 19.76 -7.59 -5.34
N ALA A 32 18.51 -7.55 -5.82
CA ALA A 32 17.34 -7.64 -4.94
C ALA A 32 17.22 -9.01 -4.27
N SER A 33 17.55 -10.10 -4.96
CA SER A 33 17.49 -11.46 -4.40
C SER A 33 18.53 -11.73 -3.31
N ASN A 34 19.62 -10.96 -3.29
CA ASN A 34 20.70 -11.10 -2.31
C ASN A 34 20.70 -9.97 -1.27
N ASP A 35 19.70 -9.08 -1.28
CA ASP A 35 19.57 -7.99 -0.33
C ASP A 35 18.68 -8.38 0.85
N PHE A 36 19.31 -8.76 1.96
CA PHE A 36 18.63 -9.20 3.19
C PHE A 36 18.34 -8.07 4.17
N ARG A 37 18.48 -6.79 3.77
CA ARG A 37 18.24 -5.66 4.67
C ARG A 37 16.75 -5.43 4.92
N SER A 38 15.91 -5.60 3.88
CA SER A 38 14.46 -5.40 3.93
C SER A 38 13.80 -5.92 2.64
N ASP A 39 12.55 -6.35 2.71
CA ASP A 39 11.72 -6.70 1.55
C ASP A 39 11.33 -5.48 0.71
N SER A 40 11.41 -4.26 1.27
CA SER A 40 11.22 -3.01 0.55
C SER A 40 12.24 -2.74 -0.56
N TYR A 41 13.34 -3.50 -0.62
CA TYR A 41 14.33 -3.42 -1.72
C TYR A 41 13.93 -4.21 -2.98
N THR A 42 12.79 -4.91 -2.94
CA THR A 42 12.22 -5.63 -4.10
C THR A 42 12.06 -4.72 -5.33
N LYS A 43 12.13 -5.33 -6.52
CA LYS A 43 12.01 -4.65 -7.81
C LYS A 43 10.81 -5.20 -8.58
N PRO A 44 10.11 -4.36 -9.37
CA PRO A 44 9.00 -4.82 -10.19
C PRO A 44 9.49 -5.85 -11.22
N THR A 45 8.73 -6.93 -11.35
CA THR A 45 8.96 -7.95 -12.39
C THR A 45 8.57 -7.42 -13.77
N LEU A 46 8.99 -8.08 -14.85
CA LEU A 46 8.59 -7.69 -16.21
C LEU A 46 7.06 -7.64 -16.39
N PRO A 47 6.26 -8.63 -15.93
CA PRO A 47 4.80 -8.54 -15.99
C PRO A 47 4.22 -7.37 -15.19
N MET A 48 4.84 -6.99 -14.06
CA MET A 48 4.40 -5.81 -13.30
C MET A 48 4.67 -4.52 -14.07
N LEU A 49 5.82 -4.39 -14.72
CA LEU A 49 6.13 -3.24 -15.58
C LEU A 49 5.17 -3.16 -16.76
N GLU A 50 4.82 -4.30 -17.36
CA GLU A 50 3.79 -4.39 -18.39
C GLU A 50 2.45 -3.85 -17.88
N ALA A 51 1.99 -4.32 -16.71
CA ALA A 51 0.76 -3.84 -16.09
C ALA A 51 0.80 -2.31 -15.86
N ILE A 52 1.90 -1.77 -15.34
CA ILE A 52 2.08 -0.33 -15.08
C ILE A 52 1.96 0.49 -16.36
N ILE A 53 2.55 0.06 -17.48
CA ILE A 53 2.49 0.84 -18.73
C ILE A 53 1.13 0.73 -19.44
N THR A 54 0.32 -0.28 -19.09
CA THR A 54 -1.02 -0.49 -19.64
C THR A 54 -2.15 -0.03 -18.74
N THR A 55 -1.84 0.44 -17.53
CA THR A 55 -2.86 0.83 -16.56
C THR A 55 -3.66 2.03 -17.07
N SER A 56 -4.90 2.19 -16.58
CA SER A 56 -5.60 3.46 -16.73
C SER A 56 -4.86 4.56 -15.98
N LEU A 57 -4.99 5.80 -16.46
CA LEU A 57 -4.44 6.99 -15.83
C LEU A 57 -5.56 8.04 -15.75
N GLY A 58 -6.58 7.74 -14.95
CA GLY A 58 -7.67 8.67 -14.64
C GLY A 58 -7.31 9.62 -13.51
N ASP A 59 -8.18 10.60 -13.26
CA ASP A 59 -8.08 11.48 -12.09
C ASP A 59 -8.56 10.73 -10.84
N GLY A 60 -7.76 10.75 -9.78
CA GLY A 60 -8.07 10.12 -8.50
C GLY A 60 -9.05 10.92 -7.66
N ASP A 61 -9.15 12.23 -7.84
CA ASP A 61 -10.05 13.10 -7.06
C ASP A 61 -11.51 12.95 -7.52
N THR A 62 -11.73 12.67 -8.82
CA THR A 62 -13.06 12.47 -9.41
C THR A 62 -13.45 10.99 -9.53
N GLU A 63 -12.64 10.08 -8.98
CA GLU A 63 -12.84 8.62 -9.09
C GLU A 63 -12.97 8.15 -10.55
N GLU A 64 -12.13 8.68 -11.44
CA GLU A 64 -12.15 8.34 -12.87
C GLU A 64 -11.11 7.27 -13.23
N ASP A 65 -10.23 6.88 -12.30
CA ASP A 65 -9.23 5.86 -12.55
C ASP A 65 -9.74 4.43 -12.28
N ALA A 66 -10.01 3.69 -13.36
CA ALA A 66 -10.57 2.35 -13.31
C ALA A 66 -9.63 1.31 -12.65
N ALA A 67 -8.31 1.44 -12.84
CA ALA A 67 -7.32 0.56 -12.24
C ALA A 67 -7.27 0.71 -10.71
N THR A 68 -7.30 1.95 -10.22
CA THR A 68 -7.38 2.24 -8.77
C THR A 68 -8.66 1.66 -8.18
N GLN A 69 -9.83 1.93 -8.78
CA GLN A 69 -11.11 1.39 -8.31
C GLN A 69 -11.14 -0.14 -8.29
N SER A 70 -10.61 -0.78 -9.33
CA SER A 70 -10.52 -2.23 -9.43
C SER A 70 -9.64 -2.82 -8.32
N LEU A 71 -8.48 -2.20 -8.04
CA LEU A 71 -7.59 -2.60 -6.95
C LEU A 71 -8.27 -2.45 -5.59
N GLU A 72 -8.89 -1.32 -5.32
CA GLU A 72 -9.57 -1.05 -4.06
C GLU A 72 -10.75 -2.00 -3.83
N ALA A 73 -11.59 -2.22 -4.84
CA ALA A 73 -12.70 -3.17 -4.76
C ALA A 73 -12.22 -4.61 -4.52
N TYR A 74 -11.16 -5.03 -5.23
CA TYR A 74 -10.55 -6.34 -5.03
C TYR A 74 -10.00 -6.50 -3.60
N VAL A 75 -9.27 -5.50 -3.09
CA VAL A 75 -8.72 -5.56 -1.74
C VAL A 75 -9.83 -5.57 -0.70
N ALA A 76 -10.86 -4.74 -0.84
CA ALA A 76 -12.00 -4.69 0.06
C ALA A 76 -12.70 -6.06 0.18
N ASP A 77 -12.97 -6.71 -0.96
CA ASP A 77 -13.54 -8.06 -1.01
C ASP A 77 -12.60 -9.10 -0.37
N LEU A 78 -11.30 -9.04 -0.68
CA LEU A 78 -10.29 -9.96 -0.17
C LEU A 78 -10.20 -9.98 1.36
N VAL A 79 -10.38 -8.82 2.01
CA VAL A 79 -10.31 -8.69 3.48
C VAL A 79 -11.68 -8.67 4.16
N GLY A 80 -12.78 -8.71 3.40
CA GLY A 80 -14.14 -8.69 3.92
C GLY A 80 -14.57 -7.34 4.52
N HIS A 81 -14.12 -6.24 3.92
CA HIS A 81 -14.51 -4.88 4.29
C HIS A 81 -15.36 -4.21 3.21
N GLU A 82 -16.14 -3.19 3.61
CA GLU A 82 -17.04 -2.47 2.68
C GLU A 82 -16.29 -1.65 1.63
N ALA A 83 -15.08 -1.19 1.94
CA ALA A 83 -14.25 -0.39 1.06
C ALA A 83 -12.76 -0.52 1.42
N ALA A 84 -11.89 -0.14 0.48
CA ALA A 84 -10.45 0.04 0.66
C ALA A 84 -10.02 1.36 0.02
N LEU A 85 -8.82 1.85 0.37
CA LEU A 85 -8.26 3.08 -0.16
C LEU A 85 -6.78 2.87 -0.50
N LEU A 86 -6.38 3.17 -1.73
CA LEU A 86 -4.99 3.16 -2.16
C LEU A 86 -4.28 4.40 -1.61
N VAL A 87 -3.16 4.16 -0.93
CA VAL A 87 -2.32 5.22 -0.35
C VAL A 87 -0.87 5.03 -0.78
N ALA A 88 -0.16 6.14 -0.93
CA ALA A 88 1.24 6.18 -1.36
C ALA A 88 2.24 5.41 -0.47
N SER A 89 1.90 5.15 0.82
CA SER A 89 2.78 4.40 1.72
C SER A 89 2.00 3.78 2.88
N GLY A 90 2.58 2.74 3.50
CA GLY A 90 2.06 2.15 4.73
C GLY A 90 1.97 3.15 5.89
N THR A 91 2.94 4.06 6.00
CA THR A 91 2.89 5.18 6.97
C THR A 91 1.65 6.04 6.76
N MET A 92 1.37 6.46 5.52
CA MET A 92 0.15 7.24 5.24
C MET A 92 -1.11 6.45 5.55
N GLY A 93 -1.14 5.15 5.25
CA GLY A 93 -2.26 4.26 5.61
C GLY A 93 -2.54 4.24 7.11
N ASN A 94 -1.51 4.07 7.94
CA ASN A 94 -1.66 4.13 9.40
C ASN A 94 -2.19 5.49 9.87
N GLN A 95 -1.66 6.60 9.34
CA GLN A 95 -2.10 7.93 9.73
C GLN A 95 -3.55 8.23 9.31
N VAL A 96 -3.96 7.81 8.11
CA VAL A 96 -5.36 7.91 7.67
C VAL A 96 -6.25 7.08 8.59
N ALA A 97 -5.88 5.83 8.89
CA ALA A 97 -6.64 4.97 9.78
C ALA A 97 -6.81 5.57 11.19
N HIS A 98 -5.76 6.17 11.75
CA HIS A 98 -5.84 6.88 13.03
C HIS A 98 -6.80 8.06 12.97
N GLN A 99 -6.69 8.94 11.97
CA GLN A 99 -7.55 10.11 11.84
C GLN A 99 -9.03 9.74 11.61
N SER A 100 -9.29 8.70 10.82
CA SER A 100 -10.65 8.21 10.57
C SER A 100 -11.28 7.60 11.81
N ALA A 101 -10.50 6.92 12.65
CA ALA A 101 -10.97 6.30 13.89
C ALA A 101 -11.08 7.29 15.07
N LEU A 102 -10.17 8.26 15.14
CA LEU A 102 -10.01 9.18 16.27
C LEU A 102 -10.64 10.55 15.97
N ARG A 103 -11.96 10.66 16.13
CA ARG A 103 -12.75 11.81 15.67
C ARG A 103 -12.52 13.15 16.40
N MET A 104 -12.25 13.15 17.71
CA MET A 104 -11.85 14.35 18.47
C MET A 104 -10.78 14.07 19.54
N PRO A 105 -9.59 14.70 19.49
CA PRO A 105 -8.59 14.56 20.54
C PRO A 105 -9.06 15.14 21.89
N PRO A 106 -8.51 14.68 23.03
CA PRO A 106 -7.45 13.68 23.13
C PRO A 106 -7.98 12.23 23.16
N TYR A 107 -7.29 11.34 22.45
CA TYR A 107 -7.48 9.89 22.59
C TYR A 107 -6.19 9.20 23.02
N SER A 108 -6.32 7.94 23.41
CA SER A 108 -5.18 7.05 23.58
C SER A 108 -5.26 5.87 22.61
N ILE A 109 -4.13 5.50 22.03
CA ILE A 109 -3.97 4.27 21.25
C ILE A 109 -3.16 3.29 22.10
N LEU A 110 -3.70 2.10 22.34
CA LEU A 110 -2.95 0.99 22.93
C LEU A 110 -2.19 0.27 21.81
N ALA A 111 -0.88 0.07 21.98
CA ALA A 111 -0.06 -0.57 20.95
C ALA A 111 1.04 -1.44 21.57
N ASP A 112 1.53 -2.40 20.79
CA ASP A 112 2.76 -3.11 21.14
C ASP A 112 3.92 -2.09 21.19
N ALA A 113 4.83 -2.21 22.16
CA ALA A 113 6.01 -1.35 22.27
C ALA A 113 6.87 -1.34 20.99
N ARG A 114 6.78 -2.39 20.16
CA ARG A 114 7.50 -2.56 18.89
C ARG A 114 6.69 -2.10 17.67
N ALA A 115 5.49 -1.55 17.84
CA ALA A 115 4.64 -1.17 16.72
C ALA A 115 5.35 -0.16 15.77
N HIS A 116 5.20 -0.38 14.46
CA HIS A 116 5.88 0.41 13.43
C HIS A 116 5.49 1.89 13.49
N PHE A 117 4.18 2.16 13.55
CA PHE A 117 3.65 3.52 13.59
C PHE A 117 4.10 4.34 14.81
N TYR A 118 4.48 3.65 15.88
CA TYR A 118 5.04 4.29 17.06
C TYR A 118 6.55 4.58 16.88
N ASN A 119 7.33 3.60 16.41
CA ASN A 119 8.80 3.70 16.39
C ASN A 119 9.38 4.38 15.13
N PHE A 120 8.72 4.27 13.98
CA PHE A 120 9.32 4.55 12.67
C PHE A 120 8.52 5.53 11.80
N GLU A 121 7.48 6.17 12.37
CA GLU A 121 6.64 7.14 11.65
C GLU A 121 6.74 8.55 12.26
N CYS A 122 7.90 8.86 12.86
CA CYS A 122 8.24 10.21 13.33
C CYS A 122 7.22 10.84 14.29
N GLY A 123 6.50 10.02 15.07
CA GLY A 123 5.47 10.50 15.99
C GLY A 123 4.19 11.01 15.31
N GLY A 124 3.92 10.60 14.06
CA GLY A 124 2.76 11.03 13.27
C GLY A 124 1.43 10.91 14.02
N ALA A 125 1.19 9.81 14.74
CA ALA A 125 -0.05 9.62 15.49
C ALA A 125 -0.26 10.69 16.58
N ALA A 126 0.82 11.10 17.26
CA ALA A 126 0.75 12.15 18.27
C ALA A 126 0.58 13.55 17.64
N TYR A 127 1.33 13.83 16.56
CA TYR A 127 1.32 15.13 15.90
C TYR A 127 0.03 15.40 15.12
N LEU A 128 -0.39 14.45 14.29
CA LEU A 128 -1.54 14.60 13.40
C LEU A 128 -2.86 14.34 14.13
N SER A 129 -2.94 13.26 14.90
CA SER A 129 -4.20 12.80 15.52
C SER A 129 -4.37 13.23 16.98
N GLY A 130 -3.38 13.93 17.57
CA GLY A 130 -3.42 14.31 18.98
C GLY A 130 -3.53 13.12 19.93
N ALA A 131 -3.02 11.95 19.51
CA ALA A 131 -3.19 10.70 20.23
C ALA A 131 -2.01 10.40 21.16
N GLN A 132 -2.30 10.06 22.42
CA GLN A 132 -1.30 9.52 23.33
C GLN A 132 -1.10 8.02 23.06
N ILE A 133 0.13 7.58 22.85
CA ILE A 133 0.42 6.16 22.65
C ILE A 133 0.72 5.49 23.99
N LYS A 134 -0.07 4.47 24.33
CA LYS A 134 0.16 3.59 25.48
C LYS A 134 0.78 2.29 24.99
N GLN A 135 2.08 2.14 25.22
CA GLN A 135 2.81 0.94 24.81
C GLN A 135 2.63 -0.18 25.82
N VAL A 136 2.58 -1.41 25.31
CA VAL A 136 2.55 -2.63 26.09
C VAL A 136 3.58 -3.60 25.53
N VAL A 137 4.36 -4.23 26.42
CA VAL A 137 5.22 -5.34 26.05
C VAL A 137 4.39 -6.63 26.18
N PRO A 138 4.24 -7.45 25.13
CA PRO A 138 3.47 -8.69 25.24
C PRO A 138 4.09 -9.65 26.26
N ALA A 139 3.26 -10.19 27.16
CA ALA A 139 3.71 -11.15 28.16
C ALA A 139 4.28 -12.45 27.54
N ASN A 140 3.78 -12.83 26.36
CA ASN A 140 4.28 -13.99 25.61
C ASN A 140 5.51 -13.68 24.74
N GLY A 141 6.01 -12.44 24.74
CA GLY A 141 7.14 -11.99 23.91
C GLY A 141 6.86 -11.87 22.40
N HIS A 142 5.67 -12.28 21.93
CA HIS A 142 5.36 -12.35 20.50
C HIS A 142 4.32 -11.32 20.05
N HIS A 143 3.12 -11.32 20.62
CA HIS A 143 2.02 -10.44 20.19
C HIS A 143 1.05 -10.19 21.34
N LEU A 144 0.43 -9.01 21.34
CA LEU A 144 -0.59 -8.66 22.33
C LEU A 144 -1.77 -9.64 22.24
N THR A 145 -2.22 -10.12 23.39
CA THR A 145 -3.39 -10.99 23.54
C THR A 145 -4.33 -10.34 24.54
N LEU A 146 -5.64 -10.49 24.32
CA LEU A 146 -6.62 -10.13 25.32
C LEU A 146 -6.63 -11.25 26.37
N GLY A 147 -6.49 -10.91 27.64
CA GLY A 147 -6.61 -11.89 28.72
C GLY A 147 -8.00 -12.52 28.69
N THR A 148 -8.05 -13.83 28.44
CA THR A 148 -9.27 -14.65 28.60
C THR A 148 -9.48 -15.03 30.05
#